data_AF-A0A9W7HLT9-F1
#
_entry.id   AF-A0A9W7HLT9-F1
#
_cell.length_a   1.000
_cell.length_b   1.000
_cell.length_c   1.000
_cell.angle_alpha   90.00
_cell.angle_beta   90.00
_cell.angle_gamma   90.00
#
_symmetry.space_group_name_H-M   'P 1'
#
loop_
_entity.id
_entity.type
_entity.pdbx_description
1 polymer ?
#
loop_
_entity_poly.entity_id
_entity_poly.type
_entity_poly.pdbx_seq_one_letter_code
_entity_poly.pdbx_strand_id
1 'polypeptide(L)'
;MYNGIGLSTPRESGTNGYIQSNKFFVRPKTNRVSDSTRPFEGTAGLTTKKPNKEILEHDRKRQIELKLVILEDKLTEQGYTESEIADKLVEARKALEDALQEKDEEEGEVIPTPTRQQKLLRGKYSMY
;
A
#
# COMPACT_ATOMS: atom_id res chain seq x y z
N MET A 1 27.30 31.71 9.54
CA MET A 1 25.91 31.22 9.64
C MET A 1 25.02 31.95 8.63
N TYR A 2 24.19 31.23 7.88
CA TYR A 2 23.26 31.81 6.90
C TYR A 2 21.87 31.18 7.08
N ASN A 3 20.80 31.97 7.14
CA ASN A 3 19.43 31.52 7.43
C ASN A 3 19.28 30.65 8.70
N GLY A 4 20.11 30.90 9.72
CA GLY A 4 20.12 30.11 10.96
C GLY A 4 20.66 28.67 10.81
N ILE A 5 21.27 28.35 9.66
CA ILE A 5 21.79 27.01 9.35
C ILE A 5 23.32 27.08 9.20
N GLY A 6 23.99 26.04 9.69
CA GLY A 6 25.43 25.84 9.57
C GLY A 6 26.26 26.44 10.71
N LEU A 7 27.58 26.51 10.50
CA LEU A 7 28.53 26.96 11.52
C LEU A 7 28.57 28.50 11.63
N SER A 8 28.80 29.00 12.85
CA SER A 8 29.01 30.43 13.11
C SER A 8 30.33 30.90 12.47
N THR A 9 31.41 30.17 12.75
CA THR A 9 32.69 30.28 12.03
C THR A 9 33.19 28.88 11.67
N PRO A 10 33.87 28.71 10.53
CA PRO A 10 34.52 27.44 10.17
C PRO A 10 35.88 27.25 10.87
N ARG A 11 36.34 28.26 11.62
CA ARG A 11 37.54 28.15 12.45
C ARG A 11 37.25 27.15 13.57
N GLU A 12 38.22 26.28 13.87
CA GLU A 12 38.11 25.22 14.90
C GLU A 12 37.16 24.06 14.55
N SER A 13 36.45 24.07 13.41
CA SER A 13 35.60 22.94 12.99
C SER A 13 36.36 21.83 12.27
N GLY A 14 37.65 22.05 11.95
CA GLY A 14 38.48 21.09 11.22
C GLY A 14 38.03 20.83 9.78
N THR A 15 37.13 21.65 9.24
CA THR A 15 36.55 21.52 7.89
C THR A 15 36.47 22.88 7.20
N ASN A 16 36.17 22.91 5.90
CA ASN A 16 36.07 24.14 5.13
C ASN A 16 34.76 24.93 5.35
N GLY A 17 33.84 24.43 6.17
CA GLY A 17 32.55 25.07 6.46
C GLY A 17 31.52 25.01 5.34
N TYR A 18 31.70 24.15 4.33
CA TYR A 18 30.75 24.00 3.24
C TYR A 18 29.47 23.29 3.71
N ILE A 19 28.32 23.90 3.44
CA ILE A 19 27.00 23.43 3.90
C ILE A 19 26.14 23.10 2.68
N GLN A 20 25.62 21.87 2.61
CA GLN A 20 24.69 21.42 1.57
C GLN A 20 23.27 21.27 2.12
N SER A 21 22.28 21.50 1.26
CA SER A 21 20.90 21.15 1.59
C SER A 21 20.70 19.63 1.53
N ASN A 22 19.91 19.08 2.45
CA ASN A 22 19.53 17.68 2.39
C ASN A 22 18.46 17.48 1.30
N LYS A 23 18.81 16.75 0.23
CA LYS A 23 17.91 16.44 -0.90
C LYS A 23 16.82 15.42 -0.57
N PHE A 24 17.03 14.60 0.47
CA PHE A 24 16.07 13.58 0.92
C PHE A 24 15.18 14.08 2.06
N PHE A 25 15.35 15.33 2.49
CA PHE A 25 14.53 15.89 3.55
C PHE A 25 13.10 16.13 3.06
N VAL A 26 12.18 15.25 3.46
CA VAL A 26 10.75 15.43 3.25
C VAL A 26 10.25 16.44 4.26
N ARG A 27 9.80 17.62 3.78
CA ARG A 27 9.22 18.65 4.64
C ARG A 27 7.98 18.08 5.35
N PRO A 28 7.93 18.01 6.68
CA PRO A 28 6.71 17.64 7.36
C PRO A 28 5.64 18.67 7.03
N LYS A 29 4.45 18.22 6.64
CA LYS A 29 3.29 19.11 6.50
C LYS A 29 3.06 19.72 7.88
N THR A 30 3.15 21.05 7.97
CA THR A 30 2.80 21.76 9.20
C THR A 30 1.31 21.59 9.42
N ASN A 31 0.91 20.53 10.13
CA ASN A 31 -0.31 20.60 10.92
C ASN A 31 0.00 21.55 12.07
N ARG A 32 0.02 22.86 11.77
CA ARG A 32 -0.30 23.85 12.79
C ARG A 32 -1.77 23.58 13.12
N VAL A 33 -1.96 22.63 14.02
CA VAL A 33 -3.17 22.52 14.82
C VAL A 33 -3.18 23.82 15.63
N SER A 34 -3.77 24.86 15.05
CA SER A 34 -4.27 25.97 15.82
C SER A 34 -5.27 25.36 16.79
N ASP A 35 -4.90 25.38 18.06
CA ASP A 35 -5.73 25.05 19.20
C ASP A 35 -7.06 25.83 19.09
N SER A 36 -8.09 25.18 18.56
CA SER A 36 -9.48 25.66 18.48
C SER A 36 -10.37 24.50 18.09
N THR A 37 -10.76 23.71 19.10
CA THR A 37 -12.11 23.12 19.26
C THR A 37 -12.84 22.70 17.99
N ARG A 38 -12.25 21.85 17.15
CA ARG A 38 -12.99 21.12 16.11
C ARG A 38 -12.97 19.63 16.47
N PRO A 39 -14.13 18.97 16.60
CA PRO A 39 -14.16 17.52 16.72
C PRO A 39 -13.49 16.96 15.47
N PHE A 40 -12.67 15.94 15.66
CA PHE A 40 -11.96 15.18 14.63
C PHE A 40 -12.91 14.80 13.48
N GLU A 41 -13.00 15.69 12.49
CA GLU A 41 -13.75 15.47 11.26
C GLU A 41 -12.72 15.11 10.20
N GLY A 42 -12.55 13.79 10.04
CA GLY A 42 -12.10 13.21 8.80
C GLY A 42 -10.59 13.16 8.60
N THR A 43 -10.09 11.94 8.71
CA THR A 43 -9.19 11.32 7.73
C THR A 43 -9.74 11.37 6.28
N ALA A 44 -10.45 12.42 5.89
CA ALA A 44 -11.17 12.58 4.62
C ALA A 44 -10.35 13.34 3.56
N GLY A 45 -9.04 13.49 3.80
CA GLY A 45 -8.10 14.17 2.89
C GLY A 45 -6.83 13.38 2.60
N LEU A 46 -6.71 12.14 3.10
CA LEU A 46 -5.83 11.18 2.48
C LEU A 46 -6.60 10.68 1.26
N THR A 47 -6.49 11.40 0.13
CA THR A 47 -6.77 10.78 -1.16
C THR A 47 -5.82 9.60 -1.23
N THR A 48 -6.31 8.43 -0.80
CA THR A 48 -5.64 7.16 -0.95
C THR A 48 -5.47 7.01 -2.45
N LYS A 49 -4.29 7.41 -2.95
CA LYS A 49 -3.93 7.18 -4.34
C LYS A 49 -4.23 5.71 -4.57
N LYS A 50 -4.96 5.42 -5.66
CA LYS A 50 -5.23 4.03 -6.03
C LYS A 50 -3.90 3.27 -5.96
N PRO A 51 -3.87 2.07 -5.35
CA PRO A 51 -2.65 1.29 -5.30
C PRO A 51 -2.04 1.16 -6.69
N ASN A 52 -0.70 1.19 -6.78
CA ASN A 52 -0.05 1.02 -8.08
C ASN A 52 -0.38 -0.38 -8.61
N LYS A 53 -0.96 -0.45 -9.82
CA LYS A 53 -1.35 -1.70 -10.46
C LYS A 53 -0.19 -2.68 -10.59
N GLU A 54 1.00 -2.16 -10.90
CA GLU A 54 2.23 -2.97 -11.02
C GLU A 54 2.59 -3.68 -9.71
N ILE A 55 2.37 -3.00 -8.57
CA ILE A 55 2.63 -3.59 -7.24
C ILE A 55 1.61 -4.69 -6.95
N LEU A 56 0.33 -4.44 -7.24
CA LEU A 56 -0.73 -5.44 -7.05
C LEU A 56 -0.49 -6.69 -7.91
N GLU A 57 -0.13 -6.52 -9.18
CA GLU A 57 0.19 -7.63 -10.08
C GLU A 57 1.42 -8.41 -9.61
N HIS A 58 2.45 -7.72 -9.11
CA HIS A 58 3.64 -8.37 -8.56
C HIS A 58 3.32 -9.17 -7.30
N ASP A 59 2.51 -8.62 -6.40
CA ASP A 59 2.08 -9.32 -5.18
C ASP A 59 1.24 -10.55 -5.50
N ARG A 60 0.39 -10.50 -6.54
CA ARG A 60 -0.36 -11.68 -7.04
C ARG A 60 0.57 -12.78 -7.53
N LYS A 61 1.54 -12.45 -8.39
CA LYS A 61 2.55 -13.42 -8.85
C LYS A 61 3.33 -14.01 -7.70
N ARG A 62 3.78 -13.17 -6.75
CA ARG A 62 4.47 -13.62 -5.54
C ARG A 62 3.61 -14.60 -4.72
N GLN A 63 2.31 -14.35 -4.59
CA GLN A 63 1.41 -15.27 -3.87
C GLN A 63 1.29 -16.63 -4.55
N ILE A 64 1.31 -16.70 -5.88
CA ILE A 64 1.31 -17.96 -6.64
C ILE A 64 2.61 -18.72 -6.35
N GLU A 65 3.76 -18.07 -6.55
CA GLU A 65 5.08 -18.69 -6.33
C GLU A 65 5.24 -19.19 -4.90
N LEU A 66 4.81 -18.41 -3.91
CA LEU A 66 4.84 -18.85 -2.50
C LEU A 66 4.02 -20.11 -2.25
N LYS A 67 2.83 -20.22 -2.86
CA LYS A 67 1.99 -21.41 -2.71
C LYS A 67 2.60 -22.62 -3.41
N LEU A 68 3.25 -22.43 -4.55
CA LEU A 68 3.94 -23.49 -5.27
C LEU A 68 5.12 -24.03 -4.47
N VAL A 69 5.96 -23.17 -3.89
CA VAL A 69 7.08 -23.59 -3.02
C VAL A 69 6.57 -24.38 -1.80
N ILE A 70 5.51 -23.90 -1.14
CA ILE A 70 4.91 -24.63 -0.01
C ILE A 70 4.37 -26.00 -0.45
N LEU A 71 3.85 -26.11 -1.67
CA LEU A 71 3.34 -27.37 -2.21
C LEU A 71 4.48 -28.32 -2.56
N GLU A 72 5.56 -27.81 -3.16
CA GLU A 72 6.78 -28.55 -3.45
C GLU A 72 7.36 -29.16 -2.17
N ASP A 73 7.57 -28.35 -1.12
CA ASP A 73 8.08 -28.79 0.19
C ASP A 73 7.21 -29.91 0.78
N LYS A 74 5.89 -29.77 0.72
CA LYS A 74 4.96 -30.79 1.22
C LYS A 74 5.04 -32.09 0.44
N LEU A 75 5.19 -32.03 -0.88
CA LEU A 75 5.30 -33.23 -1.71
C LEU A 75 6.66 -33.91 -1.53
N THR A 76 7.73 -33.14 -1.31
CA THR A 76 9.05 -33.71 -0.96
C THR A 76 9.02 -34.39 0.40
N GLU A 77 8.40 -33.78 1.41
CA GLU A 77 8.22 -34.40 2.75
C GLU A 77 7.41 -35.70 2.68
N GLN A 78 6.44 -35.79 1.75
CA GLN A 78 5.64 -36.99 1.51
C GLN A 78 6.38 -38.08 0.71
N GLY A 79 7.58 -37.79 0.20
CA GLY A 79 8.42 -38.76 -0.52
C GLY A 79 8.03 -38.98 -1.98
N TYR A 80 7.36 -38.01 -2.62
CA TYR A 80 7.10 -38.06 -4.06
C TYR A 80 8.40 -37.93 -4.87
N THR A 81 8.42 -38.49 -6.08
CA THR A 81 9.56 -38.37 -6.99
C THR A 81 9.57 -37.00 -7.67
N GLU A 82 10.74 -36.47 -8.01
CA GLU A 82 10.90 -35.15 -8.63
C GLU A 82 10.03 -34.97 -9.90
N SER A 83 9.84 -36.03 -10.69
CA SER A 83 8.95 -36.02 -11.86
C SER A 83 7.48 -35.81 -11.51
N GLU A 84 6.98 -36.51 -10.47
CA GLU A 84 5.58 -36.38 -10.04
C GLU A 84 5.32 -35.02 -9.39
N ILE A 85 6.33 -34.47 -8.72
CA ILE A 85 6.28 -33.13 -8.14
C ILE A 85 6.18 -32.09 -9.26
N ALA A 86 6.99 -32.20 -10.32
CA ALA A 86 6.96 -31.28 -11.44
C ALA A 86 5.59 -31.26 -12.14
N ASP A 87 5.00 -32.42 -12.40
CA ASP A 87 3.68 -32.52 -13.03
C ASP A 87 2.60 -31.88 -12.16
N LYS A 88 2.59 -32.17 -10.85
CA LYS A 88 1.65 -31.57 -9.89
C LYS A 88 1.82 -30.07 -9.73
N LEU A 89 3.05 -29.55 -9.83
CA LEU A 89 3.31 -28.11 -9.76
C LEU A 89 2.79 -27.39 -11.00
N VAL A 90 2.90 -27.98 -12.19
CA VAL A 90 2.33 -27.42 -13.43
C VAL A 90 0.81 -27.33 -13.34
N GLU A 91 0.15 -28.40 -12.87
CA GLU A 91 -1.30 -28.41 -12.64
C GLU A 91 -1.71 -27.39 -11.58
N ALA A 92 -1.02 -27.35 -10.44
CA ALA A 92 -1.29 -26.43 -9.34
C ALA A 92 -1.09 -24.97 -9.76
N ARG A 93 -0.08 -24.67 -10.59
CA ARG A 93 0.14 -23.32 -11.11
C ARG A 93 -1.04 -22.84 -11.93
N LYS A 94 -1.51 -23.65 -12.86
CA LYS A 94 -2.66 -23.32 -13.71
C LYS A 94 -3.92 -23.08 -12.87
N ALA A 95 -4.20 -23.98 -11.92
CA ALA A 95 -5.36 -23.84 -11.03
C ALA A 95 -5.29 -22.58 -10.14
N LEU A 96 -4.10 -22.20 -9.68
CA LEU A 96 -3.92 -21.00 -8.85
C LEU A 96 -3.99 -19.70 -9.64
N GLU A 97 -3.54 -19.70 -10.90
CA GLU A 97 -3.71 -18.58 -11.84
C GLU A 97 -5.21 -18.37 -12.13
N ASP A 98 -5.94 -19.43 -12.47
CA ASP A 98 -7.39 -19.37 -12.74
C ASP A 98 -8.18 -18.87 -11.51
N ALA A 99 -7.91 -19.42 -10.32
CA ALA A 99 -8.62 -19.04 -9.08
C ALA A 99 -8.32 -17.61 -8.59
N LEU A 100 -7.20 -17.02 -9.00
CA LEU A 100 -6.90 -15.60 -8.69
C LEU A 100 -7.58 -14.67 -9.69
N GLN A 101 -7.75 -15.10 -10.93
CA GLN A 101 -8.46 -14.34 -11.94
C GLN A 101 -9.96 -14.23 -11.62
N GLU A 102 -10.60 -15.31 -11.15
CA GLU A 102 -11.99 -15.27 -10.68
C GLU A 102 -12.20 -14.29 -9.51
N LYS A 103 -11.24 -14.22 -8.57
CA LYS A 103 -11.31 -13.27 -7.43
C LYS A 103 -11.20 -11.81 -7.85
N ASP A 104 -10.46 -11.54 -8.92
CA ASP A 104 -10.34 -10.19 -9.45
C ASP A 104 -11.63 -9.72 -10.14
N GLU A 105 -12.39 -10.64 -10.72
CA GLU A 105 -13.70 -10.36 -11.32
C GLU A 105 -14.75 -10.03 -10.24
N GLU A 106 -14.74 -10.75 -9.10
CA GLU A 106 -15.63 -10.44 -7.97
C GLU A 106 -15.27 -9.12 -7.25
N GLU A 107 -13.99 -8.82 -7.05
CA GLU A 107 -13.52 -7.56 -6.45
C GLU A 107 -13.66 -6.35 -7.41
N GLY A 108 -13.83 -6.59 -8.71
CA GLY A 108 -14.14 -5.56 -9.71
C GLY A 108 -15.59 -5.06 -9.64
N GLU A 109 -16.49 -5.84 -9.02
CA GLU A 109 -17.92 -5.57 -8.92
C GLU A 109 -18.32 -4.96 -7.55
N VAL A 110 -17.42 -4.18 -6.94
CA VAL A 110 -17.78 -3.40 -5.74
C VAL A 110 -18.76 -2.29 -6.13
N ILE A 111 -20.05 -2.62 -6.08
CA ILE A 111 -21.16 -1.68 -6.11
C ILE A 111 -20.86 -0.62 -5.03
N PRO A 112 -20.71 0.68 -5.38
CA PRO A 112 -20.45 1.69 -4.38
C PRO A 112 -21.67 1.77 -3.47
N THR A 113 -21.55 1.23 -2.26
CA THR A 113 -22.60 1.35 -1.25
C THR A 113 -22.76 2.83 -0.94
N PRO A 114 -23.96 3.42 -1.14
CA PRO A 114 -24.14 4.84 -0.90
C PRO A 114 -23.92 5.12 0.58
N THR A 115 -22.95 6.01 0.86
CA THR A 115 -22.56 6.45 2.18
C THR A 115 -23.80 6.89 2.97
N ARG A 116 -23.87 6.50 4.26
CA ARG A 116 -24.98 6.75 5.21
C ARG A 116 -25.50 8.21 5.23
N GLN A 117 -24.69 9.17 4.79
CA GLN A 117 -25.06 10.58 4.68
C GLN A 117 -26.09 10.88 3.57
N GLN A 118 -26.13 10.12 2.46
CA GLN A 118 -27.12 10.35 1.39
C GLN A 118 -28.52 9.85 1.75
N LYS A 119 -28.64 8.85 2.63
CA LYS A 119 -29.93 8.30 3.06
C LYS A 119 -30.76 9.29 3.91
N LEU A 120 -30.09 10.26 4.54
CA LEU A 120 -30.74 11.28 5.38
C LEU A 120 -31.27 12.49 4.60
N LEU A 121 -30.82 12.71 3.36
CA LEU A 121 -31.25 13.87 2.56
C LEU A 121 -32.50 13.60 1.71
N ARG A 122 -32.81 12.33 1.38
CA ARG A 122 -34.04 11.97 0.66
C ARG A 122 -35.29 11.86 1.53
N GLY A 123 -35.14 11.85 2.86
CA GLY A 123 -36.27 11.78 3.80
C GLY A 123 -36.84 13.13 4.25
N LYS A 124 -36.26 14.26 3.83
CA LYS A 124 -36.66 15.60 4.29
C LYS A 124 -37.56 16.39 3.31
N TYR A 125 -37.94 15.80 2.19
CA TYR A 125 -38.79 16.44 1.17
C TYR A 125 -40.08 15.65 0.88
N SER A 126 -40.69 15.06 1.92
CA SER A 126 -42.01 14.43 1.83
C SER A 126 -42.82 14.75 3.08
N MET A 127 -42.87 16.02 3.48
CA MET A 127 -43.87 16.55 4.42
C MET A 127 -44.01 18.06 4.18
N TYR A 128 -44.62 18.42 3.05
CA TYR A 128 -45.47 19.59 2.86
C TYR A 128 -46.44 19.28 1.73
#